data_AF-A0A820RKH9-F1
#
_entry.id   AF-A0A820RKH9-F1
#
_cell.length_a   1.000
_cell.length_b   1.000
_cell.length_c   1.000
_cell.angle_alpha   90.00
_cell.angle_beta   90.00
_cell.angle_gamma   90.00
#
_symmetry.space_group_name_H-M   'P 1'
#
loop_
_entity.id
_entity.type
_entity.pdbx_description
1 polymer ?
#
loop_
_entity_poly.entity_id
_entity_poly.type
_entity_poly.pdbx_seq_one_letter_code
_entity_poly.pdbx_strand_id
1 'polypeptide(L)' 'MVLVVRNDLKMGKGKVAAQCSHATLGCFQKACEQTPDAVDTWFSGGQAKVVCKCESADDLEELR' A
#
# COMPACT_ATOMS: atom_id res chain seq x y z
N MET A 1 -3.42 1.22 -6.83
CA MET A 1 -2.52 1.12 -5.66
C MET A 1 -2.36 -0.35 -5.27
N VAL A 2 -1.14 -0.79 -4.99
CA VAL A 2 -0.85 -2.15 -4.49
C VAL A 2 -0.14 -2.01 -3.15
N LEU A 3 -0.59 -2.77 -2.15
CA LEU A 3 -0.03 -2.81 -0.81
C LEU A 3 0.60 -4.19 -0.60
N VAL A 4 1.86 -4.24 -0.18
CA VAL A 4 2.56 -5.52 0.03
C VAL A 4 2.83 -5.68 1.53
N VAL A 5 2.38 -6.79 2.10
CA VAL A 5 2.46 -7.07 3.53
C VAL A 5 3.43 -8.21 3.80
N ARG A 6 4.34 -7.99 4.74
CA ARG A 6 5.25 -9.01 5.25
C ARG A 6 4.53 -10.11 6.03
N ASN A 7 4.58 -11.33 5.52
CA ASN A 7 3.94 -12.51 6.09
C ASN A 7 4.82 -13.24 7.13
N ASP A 8 6.12 -13.00 7.12
CA ASP A 8 7.07 -13.52 8.11
C ASP A 8 6.86 -12.92 9.50
N LEU A 9 6.35 -11.69 9.59
CA LEU A 9 6.02 -11.01 10.85
C LEU A 9 4.80 -11.58 11.60
N LYS A 10 4.07 -12.55 11.00
CA LYS A 10 2.89 -13.21 11.58
C LYS A 10 1.88 -12.25 12.20
N MET A 11 1.67 -11.10 11.56
CA MET A 11 0.72 -10.10 12.01
C MET A 11 -0.71 -10.62 11.96
N GLY A 12 -1.49 -10.36 13.02
CA GLY A 12 -2.93 -10.64 13.02
C GLY A 12 -3.70 -9.75 12.03
N LYS A 13 -4.88 -10.19 11.60
CA LYS A 13 -5.72 -9.52 10.58
C LYS A 13 -5.93 -8.02 10.85
N GLY A 14 -6.21 -7.64 12.10
CA GLY A 14 -6.39 -6.24 12.48
C GLY A 14 -5.12 -5.40 12.35
N LYS A 15 -3.95 -5.97 12.68
CA LYS A 15 -2.66 -5.29 12.55
C LYS A 15 -2.30 -5.11 11.07
N VAL A 16 -2.55 -6.13 10.24
CA VAL A 16 -2.39 -6.05 8.78
C VAL A 16 -3.25 -4.93 8.21
N ALA A 17 -4.53 -4.88 8.56
CA ALA A 17 -5.44 -3.82 8.11
C ALA A 17 -4.93 -2.42 8.50
N ALA A 18 -4.48 -2.24 9.75
CA ALA A 18 -3.92 -0.97 10.21
C ALA A 18 -2.67 -0.55 9.41
N GLN A 19 -1.74 -1.49 9.14
CA GLN A 19 -0.55 -1.18 8.34
C GLN A 19 -0.90 -0.83 6.89
N CYS A 20 -1.84 -1.55 6.28
CA CYS A 20 -2.35 -1.21 4.95
C CYS A 20 -2.97 0.20 4.91
N SER A 21 -3.72 0.60 5.94
CA SER A 21 -4.28 1.95 6.06
C SER A 21 -3.19 3.01 6.20
N HIS A 22 -2.16 2.76 7.02
CA HIS A 22 -1.02 3.69 7.15
C HIS A 22 -0.27 3.86 5.83
N ALA A 23 0.04 2.75 5.14
CA ALA A 23 0.72 2.77 3.85
C ALA A 23 -0.11 3.49 2.78
N THR A 24 -1.42 3.25 2.74
CA THR A 24 -2.34 3.96 1.83
C THR A 24 -2.27 5.46 2.04
N LEU A 25 -2.34 5.95 3.28
CA LEU A 25 -2.32 7.38 3.57
C LEU A 25 -0.97 8.01 3.18
N GLY A 26 0.14 7.36 3.50
CA GLY A 26 1.47 7.83 3.11
C GLY A 26 1.65 7.90 1.59
N CYS A 27 1.24 6.86 0.87
CA CYS A 27 1.27 6.86 -0.60
C CYS A 27 0.35 7.92 -1.19
N PHE A 28 -0.84 8.12 -0.62
CA PHE A 28 -1.80 9.11 -1.07
C PHE A 28 -1.27 10.54 -0.92
N GLN A 29 -0.77 10.90 0.27
CA GLN A 29 -0.17 12.23 0.51
C GLN A 29 0.95 12.53 -0.48
N LYS A 30 1.85 11.56 -0.67
CA LYS A 30 2.94 11.67 -1.64
C LYS A 30 2.43 11.82 -3.08
N ALA A 31 1.40 11.06 -3.46
CA ALA A 31 0.83 11.12 -4.80
C ALA A 31 0.08 12.44 -5.06
N CYS A 32 -0.57 13.03 -4.05
CA CYS A 32 -1.18 14.36 -4.18
C CYS A 32 -0.15 15.44 -4.53
N GLU A 33 1.05 15.35 -3.97
CA GLU A 33 2.14 16.30 -4.24
C GLU A 33 2.85 16.02 -5.58
N GLN A 34 3.08 14.74 -5.90
CA GLN A 34 3.94 14.35 -7.02
C GLN A 34 3.19 14.08 -8.33
N THR A 35 1.97 13.56 -8.24
CA THR A 35 1.18 13.07 -9.39
C THR A 35 -0.34 13.28 -9.17
N PRO A 36 -0.82 14.52 -9.02
CA PRO A 36 -2.23 14.80 -8.71
C PRO A 36 -3.22 14.23 -9.73
N ASP A 37 -2.91 14.27 -11.03
CA ASP A 37 -3.79 13.70 -12.07
C ASP A 37 -4.00 12.18 -11.92
N ALA A 38 -2.98 11.47 -11.44
CA ALA A 38 -3.08 10.04 -11.15
C ALA A 38 -3.98 9.78 -9.92
N VAL A 39 -3.99 10.70 -8.95
CA VAL A 39 -4.89 10.65 -7.80
C VAL A 39 -6.34 10.83 -8.24
N ASP A 40 -6.62 11.81 -9.09
CA ASP A 40 -7.98 12.06 -9.62
C ASP A 40 -8.50 10.87 -10.42
N THR A 41 -7.64 10.28 -11.26
CA THR A 41 -7.95 9.04 -12.00
C THR A 41 -8.24 7.88 -11.05
N TRP A 42 -7.41 7.71 -10.01
CA TRP A 42 -7.60 6.66 -9.01
C TRP A 42 -8.90 6.84 -8.21
N PHE A 43 -9.25 8.07 -7.82
CA PHE A 43 -10.53 8.38 -7.18
C PHE A 43 -11.71 8.06 -8.08
N SER A 44 -11.66 8.52 -9.34
CA SER A 44 -12.70 8.28 -10.34
C SER A 44 -12.88 6.78 -10.61
N GLY A 45 -11.80 6.00 -10.51
CA GLY A 45 -11.81 4.54 -10.59
C GLY A 45 -12.22 3.81 -9.31
N GLY A 46 -12.81 4.49 -8.34
CA GLY A 46 -13.29 3.86 -7.10
C GLY A 46 -12.18 3.50 -6.12
N GLN A 47 -11.03 4.19 -6.20
CA GLN A 47 -9.93 4.13 -5.23
C GLN A 47 -9.46 2.69 -4.90
N ALA A 48 -9.36 1.86 -5.95
CA ALA A 48 -9.04 0.44 -5.85
C ALA A 48 -7.66 0.18 -5.20
N LYS A 49 -7.62 -0.80 -4.29
CA LYS A 49 -6.43 -1.23 -3.55
C LYS A 49 -6.34 -2.75 -3.62
N VAL A 50 -5.18 -3.26 -4.01
CA VAL A 50 -4.88 -4.70 -4.02
C VAL A 50 -3.86 -4.98 -2.93
N VAL A 51 -4.11 -5.98 -2.09
CA VAL A 51 -3.19 -6.37 -1.00
C VAL A 51 -2.53 -7.69 -1.37
N CYS A 52 -1.21 -7.66 -1.47
CA CYS A 52 -0.34 -8.79 -1.73
C CYS A 52 0.47 -9.12 -0.47
N LYS A 53 1.14 -10.28 -0.47
CA LYS A 53 2.05 -10.70 0.59
C LYS A 53 3.47 -10.91 0.03
N CYS A 54 4.47 -10.63 0.86
CA CYS A 54 5.86 -11.06 0.66
C CYS A 54 6.31 -11.89 1.87
N GLU A 55 7.36 -12.69 1.71
CA GLU A 55 7.80 -13.63 2.75
C GLU A 55 9.05 -13.13 3.48
N SER A 56 9.65 -12.00 3.08
CA SER A 56 10.79 -11.40 3.79
C SER A 56 10.84 -9.86 3.70
N ALA A 57 11.77 -9.26 4.44
CA ALA A 57 12.12 -7.85 4.30
C ALA A 57 12.79 -7.56 2.95
N ASP A 58 13.68 -8.46 2.55
CA ASP A 58 14.47 -8.34 1.32
C ASP A 58 13.55 -8.38 0.09
N ASP A 59 12.56 -9.27 0.08
CA ASP A 59 11.50 -9.33 -0.95
C ASP A 59 10.79 -7.97 -1.13
N LEU A 60 10.60 -7.23 -0.03
CA LEU A 60 9.93 -5.94 -0.04
C LEU A 60 10.87 -4.82 -0.51
N GLU A 61 12.15 -4.90 -0.18
CA GLU A 61 13.16 -3.92 -0.59
C GLU A 61 13.48 -4.01 -2.08
N GLU A 62 13.44 -5.21 -2.67
CA GLU A 62 13.59 -5.42 -4.12
C GLU A 62 12.49 -4.74 -4.96
N LEU A 63 11.35 -4.38 -4.35
CA LEU A 63 10.23 -3.70 -5.03
C LEU A 63 10.36 -2.17 -5.09
N ARG A 64 11.40 -1.60 -4.49
CA ARG A 64 11.61 -0.14 -4.38
C ARG A 64 12.21 0.46 -5.65
#